data_AF-A0A553CKE0-F1
#
_entry.id   AF-A0A553CKE0-F1
#
_cell.length_a   1.000
_cell.length_b   1.000
_cell.length_c   1.000
_cell.angle_alpha   90.00
_cell.angle_beta   90.00
_cell.angle_gamma   90.00
#
_symmetry.space_group_name_H-M   'P 1'
#
loop_
_entity.id
_entity.type
_entity.pdbx_description
1 polymer ?
#
loop_
_entity_poly.entity_id
_entity_poly.type
_entity_poly.pdbx_seq_one_letter_code
_entity_poly.pdbx_strand_id
1 'polypeptide(L)' 'MNTTELTGNWEEQKGKLKQKFAALTDNDLLFLKGKKEEMLGRIQTKLGKTKEELFKIISEL' A
#
# COMPACT_ATOMS: atom_id res chain seq x y z
N MET A 1 -15.44 7.74 9.44
CA MET A 1 -14.22 7.52 10.24
C MET A 1 -14.15 6.04 10.57
N ASN A 2 -13.24 5.29 9.95
CA ASN A 2 -12.89 3.93 10.37
C ASN A 2 -11.38 3.76 10.17
N THR A 3 -10.63 4.22 11.15
CA THR A 3 -9.29 3.69 11.42
C THR A 3 -9.48 2.24 11.89
N THR A 4 -8.71 1.31 11.32
CA THR A 4 -8.46 -0.08 11.81
C THR A 4 -9.01 -1.26 10.98
N GLU A 5 -8.97 -1.23 9.64
CA GLU A 5 -9.22 -2.46 8.85
C GLU A 5 -8.21 -2.73 7.73
N LEU A 6 -7.13 -1.93 7.62
CA LEU A 6 -6.06 -2.20 6.66
C LEU A 6 -5.49 -3.62 6.82
N THR A 7 -5.46 -4.20 8.01
CA THR A 7 -4.94 -5.56 8.23
C THR A 7 -5.81 -6.69 7.68
N GLY A 8 -7.13 -6.51 7.55
CA GLY A 8 -8.01 -7.54 6.99
C GLY A 8 -7.99 -7.56 5.46
N ASN A 9 -7.89 -6.39 4.83
CA ASN A 9 -7.97 -6.22 3.39
C ASN A 9 -6.62 -5.99 2.68
N TRP A 10 -5.50 -5.87 3.42
CA TRP A 10 -4.20 -5.56 2.81
C TRP A 10 -3.74 -6.60 1.78
N GLU A 11 -4.03 -7.90 2.00
CA GLU A 11 -3.64 -8.94 1.06
C GLU A 11 -4.35 -8.84 -0.30
N GLU A 12 -5.59 -8.38 -0.32
CA GLU A 12 -6.31 -8.10 -1.56
C GLU A 12 -5.85 -6.77 -2.17
N GLN A 13 -5.75 -5.73 -1.33
CA GLN A 13 -5.30 -4.40 -1.75
C GLN A 13 -3.89 -4.42 -2.35
N LYS A 14 -2.95 -5.21 -1.80
CA LYS A 14 -1.60 -5.38 -2.37
C LYS A 14 -1.67 -6.04 -3.75
N GLY A 15 -2.56 -7.02 -3.94
CA GLY A 15 -2.75 -7.71 -5.22
C GLY A 15 -3.23 -6.72 -6.29
N LYS A 16 -4.26 -5.94 -5.95
CA LYS A 16 -4.80 -4.88 -6.80
C LYS A 16 -3.77 -3.77 -7.09
N LEU A 17 -3.00 -3.34 -6.08
CA LEU A 17 -1.92 -2.36 -6.25
C LEU A 17 -0.85 -2.87 -7.22
N LYS A 18 -0.43 -4.14 -7.08
CA LYS A 18 0.57 -4.77 -7.93
C LYS A 18 0.08 -4.90 -9.37
N GLN A 19 -1.20 -5.21 -9.58
CA GLN A 19 -1.80 -5.23 -10.91
C GLN A 19 -1.88 -3.82 -11.53
N LYS A 20 -2.22 -2.79 -10.74
CA LYS A 20 -2.32 -1.41 -11.19
C LYS A 20 -0.96 -0.76 -11.44
N PHE A 21 0.05 -1.15 -10.68
CA PHE A 21 1.41 -0.60 -10.74
C PHE A 21 2.43 -1.73 -10.92
N ALA A 22 2.81 -2.00 -12.17
CA ALA A 22 3.86 -2.97 -12.50
C ALA A 22 5.23 -2.63 -11.89
N ALA A 23 5.43 -1.39 -11.42
CA ALA A 23 6.63 -0.96 -10.71
C ALA A 23 6.73 -1.51 -9.26
N LEU A 24 5.60 -1.96 -8.68
CA LEU A 24 5.57 -2.49 -7.32
C LEU A 24 5.82 -4.00 -7.32
N THR A 25 6.64 -4.45 -6.38
CA THR A 25 6.90 -5.87 -6.15
C THR A 25 6.31 -6.33 -4.84
N ASP A 26 6.21 -7.65 -4.64
CA ASP A 26 5.73 -8.24 -3.38
C ASP A 26 6.57 -7.80 -2.18
N ASN A 27 7.85 -7.47 -2.40
CA ASN A 27 8.75 -6.99 -1.35
C ASN A 27 8.42 -5.55 -0.91
N ASP A 28 7.99 -4.70 -1.85
CA ASP A 28 7.60 -3.32 -1.56
C ASP A 28 6.26 -3.25 -0.82
N LEU A 29 5.38 -4.20 -1.10
CA LEU A 29 4.04 -4.33 -0.51
C LEU A 29 4.01 -5.26 0.72
N LEU A 30 5.19 -5.72 1.16
CA LEU A 30 5.31 -6.64 2.28
C LEU A 30 4.97 -5.93 3.59
N PHE A 31 3.81 -6.25 4.15
CA PHE A 31 3.40 -5.74 5.44
C PHE A 31 3.99 -6.60 6.56
N LEU A 32 5.09 -6.16 7.14
CA LEU A 32 5.61 -6.72 8.38
C LEU A 32 4.94 -6.00 9.57
N LYS A 33 4.44 -6.77 10.54
CA LYS A 33 3.77 -6.22 11.73
C LYS A 33 4.69 -5.21 12.43
N GLY A 34 4.22 -3.97 12.59
CA GLY A 34 5.01 -2.86 13.15
C GLY A 34 5.83 -2.05 12.14
N LYS A 35 5.91 -2.47 10.87
CA LYS A 35 6.66 -1.78 9.79
C LYS A 35 5.76 -1.16 8.72
N LYS A 36 4.52 -0.82 9.09
CA LYS A 36 3.55 -0.18 8.19
C LYS A 36 4.11 1.10 7.55
N GLU A 37 4.77 1.93 8.35
CA GLU A 37 5.34 3.20 7.88
C GLU A 37 6.51 2.98 6.91
N GLU A 38 7.37 1.99 7.17
CA GLU A 38 8.48 1.62 6.28
C GLU A 38 7.95 1.14 4.92
N MET A 39 6.95 0.26 4.93
CA MET A 39 6.29 -0.23 3.73
C MET A 39 5.66 0.93 2.92
N LEU A 40 4.89 1.80 3.57
CA LEU A 40 4.29 2.97 2.91
C LEU A 40 5.37 3.89 2.32
N GLY A 41 6.47 4.15 3.04
CA GLY A 41 7.58 4.97 2.54
C GLY A 41 8.25 4.39 1.29
N ARG A 42 8.42 3.06 1.23
CA ARG A 42 8.92 2.38 0.02
C ARG A 42 7.98 2.57 -1.16
N ILE A 43 6.68 2.32 -0.95
CA ILE A 43 5.66 2.46 -1.99
C ILE A 43 5.61 3.89 -2.52
N GLN A 44 5.65 4.89 -1.63
CA GLN A 44 5.72 6.30 -2.01
C GLN A 44 6.93 6.61 -2.88
N THR A 45 8.11 6.14 -2.47
CA THR A 45 9.36 6.38 -3.20
C THR A 45 9.34 5.72 -4.57
N LYS A 46 8.79 4.50 -4.65
CA LYS A 46 8.76 3.71 -5.88
C LYS A 46 7.75 4.23 -6.91
N LEU A 47 6.59 4.67 -6.43
CA LEU A 47 5.56 5.26 -7.27
C LEU A 47 5.79 6.76 -7.53
N GLY A 48 6.69 7.40 -6.78
CA GLY A 48 6.85 8.85 -6.81
C GLY A 48 5.59 9.60 -6.36
N LYS A 49 4.74 8.98 -5.52
CA LYS A 49 3.44 9.51 -5.11
C LYS A 49 3.43 9.96 -3.65
N THR A 50 2.62 10.98 -3.36
CA THR A 50 2.41 11.46 -1.99
C THR A 50 1.60 10.43 -1.19
N LYS A 51 1.65 10.54 0.15
CA LYS A 51 0.86 9.67 1.04
C LYS A 51 -0.63 9.77 0.72
N GLU A 52 -1.12 10.98 0.45
CA GLU A 52 -2.52 11.24 0.12
C GLU A 52 -2.97 10.54 -1.16
N GLU A 53 -2.19 10.66 -2.25
CA GLU A 53 -2.43 9.93 -3.49
C GLU A 53 -2.48 8.42 -3.25
N LEU A 54 -1.53 7.91 -2.45
CA LEU A 54 -1.48 6.50 -2.12
C LEU A 54 -2.69 6.04 -1.32
N PHE A 55 -3.10 6.82 -0.31
CA PHE A 55 -4.29 6.56 0.47
C PHE A 55 -5.55 6.56 -0.38
N LYS A 56 -5.67 7.53 -1.30
CA LYS A 56 -6.79 7.62 -2.23
C LYS A 56 -6.86 6.38 -3.11
N ILE A 57 -5.75 6.00 -3.71
CA ILE A 57 -5.64 4.76 -4.50
C ILE A 57 -6.06 3.55 -3.68
N ILE A 58 -5.50 3.38 -2.47
CA ILE A 58 -5.81 2.23 -1.60
C ILE A 58 -7.29 2.22 -1.18
N SER A 59 -7.90 3.39 -0.98
CA SER A 59 -9.32 3.52 -0.64
C SER A 59 -10.27 3.29 -1.81
N GLU A 60 -9.78 3.44 -3.04
CA GLU A 60 -10.54 3.19 -4.28
C GLU A 60 -10.41 1.75 -4.79
N LEU A 61 -9.61 0.91 -4.11
CA LEU A 61 -9.36 -0.50 -4.44
C LEU A 61 -10.19 -1.44 -3.57
#